data_AF-A0A7J2M954-F1
#
_entry.id   AF-A0A7J2M954-F1
#
_cell.length_a   1.000
_cell.length_b   1.000
_cell.length_c   1.000
_cell.angle_alpha   90.00
_cell.angle_beta   90.00
_cell.angle_gamma   90.00
#
_symmetry.space_group_name_H-M   'P 1'
#
loop_
_entity.id
_entity.type
_entity.pdbx_description
1 polymer ?
#
loop_
_entity_poly.entity_id
_entity_poly.type
_entity_poly.pdbx_seq_one_letter_code
_entity_poly.pdbx_strand_id
1 'polypeptide(L)'
;MGAQKFGITILVLVGLIAASSVVPEMKGGLKTINADAAPLRGNTWYVGGSGPNNYTKIQDAIDNASDGDTVFVFNGIYYENVLIN
;
A
#
# COMPACT_ATOMS: atom_id res chain seq x y z
N MET A 1 -51.25 28.17 22.66
CA MET A 1 -49.91 28.20 22.01
C MET A 1 -49.15 26.86 22.13
N GLY A 2 -49.82 25.70 22.07
CA GLY A 2 -49.18 24.37 22.23
C GLY A 2 -49.15 23.53 20.96
N ALA A 3 -50.30 23.31 20.32
CA ALA A 3 -50.43 22.34 19.22
C ALA A 3 -49.63 22.68 17.93
N GLN A 4 -49.51 23.96 17.58
CA GLN A 4 -48.82 24.41 16.35
C GLN A 4 -47.29 24.16 16.39
N LYS A 5 -46.68 24.14 17.58
CA LYS A 5 -45.22 23.96 17.75
C LYS A 5 -44.81 22.49 17.74
N PHE A 6 -45.68 21.59 18.22
CA PHE A 6 -45.43 20.15 18.22
C PHE A 6 -45.45 19.54 16.80
N GLY A 7 -46.37 20.01 15.93
CA GLY A 7 -46.46 19.51 14.55
C GLY A 7 -45.24 19.84 13.69
N ILE A 8 -44.69 21.04 13.83
CA ILE A 8 -43.52 21.49 13.07
C ILE A 8 -42.25 20.75 13.52
N THR A 9 -42.08 20.54 14.83
CA THR A 9 -40.93 19.78 15.36
C THR A 9 -40.96 18.31 14.92
N ILE A 10 -42.14 17.68 14.85
CA ILE A 10 -42.29 16.31 14.34
C ILE A 10 -41.98 16.24 12.84
N LEU A 11 -42.43 17.21 12.05
CA LEU A 11 -42.14 17.30 10.60
C LEU A 11 -40.63 17.47 10.31
N VAL A 12 -39.92 18.29 11.09
CA VAL A 12 -38.47 18.48 10.94
C VAL A 12 -37.69 17.22 11.35
N LEU A 13 -38.12 16.51 12.40
CA LEU A 13 -37.47 15.27 12.84
C LEU A 13 -37.63 14.14 11.81
N VAL A 14 -38.82 13.99 11.22
CA VAL A 14 -39.08 13.00 10.17
C VAL A 14 -38.32 13.34 8.87
N GLY A 15 -38.18 14.63 8.56
CA GLY A 15 -37.40 15.10 7.40
C GLY A 15 -35.89 14.82 7.51
N LEU A 16 -35.29 14.90 8.72
CA LEU A 16 -33.88 14.57 8.92
C LEU A 16 -33.57 13.07 8.77
N ILE A 17 -34.55 12.20 9.02
CA ILE A 17 -34.37 10.73 8.97
C ILE A 17 -34.38 10.21 7.52
N ALA A 18 -34.98 10.95 6.58
CA ALA A 18 -35.16 10.47 5.20
C ALA A 18 -33.94 10.60 4.28
N ALA A 19 -32.89 11.32 4.69
CA ALA A 19 -31.74 11.61 3.82
C ALA A 19 -30.55 10.66 3.96
N SER A 20 -30.56 9.72 4.90
CA SER A 20 -29.36 8.95 5.28
C SER A 20 -29.20 7.59 4.58
N SER A 21 -30.02 7.22 3.60
CA SER A 21 -29.98 5.84 3.09
C SER A 21 -30.35 5.70 1.62
N VAL A 22 -29.46 6.13 0.72
CA VAL A 22 -29.34 5.47 -0.58
C VAL A 22 -27.87 5.43 -0.97
N VAL A 23 -27.18 4.37 -0.56
CA VAL A 23 -25.90 3.98 -1.15
C VAL A 23 -26.23 3.00 -2.28
N PRO A 24 -25.98 3.32 -3.56
CA PRO A 24 -26.14 2.34 -4.62
C PRO A 24 -25.21 1.16 -4.36
N GLU A 25 -25.77 -0.04 -4.21
CA GLU A 25 -24.99 -1.27 -4.13
C GLU A 25 -24.22 -1.45 -5.44
N MET A 26 -22.90 -1.28 -5.40
CA MET A 26 -22.03 -1.70 -6.49
C MET A 26 -21.99 -3.24 -6.49
N LYS A 27 -22.85 -3.89 -7.29
CA LYS A 27 -22.94 -5.36 -7.45
C LYS A 27 -21.74 -6.01 -8.17
N GLY A 28 -20.60 -5.36 -8.17
CA GLY A 28 -19.34 -5.91 -8.66
C GLY A 28 -18.30 -5.80 -7.56
N GLY A 29 -18.12 -6.89 -6.79
CA GLY A 29 -16.97 -6.98 -5.89
C GLY A 29 -15.67 -6.72 -6.66
N LEU A 30 -14.66 -6.16 -5.99
CA LEU A 30 -13.32 -6.03 -6.56
C LEU A 30 -12.87 -7.43 -7.00
N LYS A 31 -12.78 -7.64 -8.31
CA LYS A 31 -12.16 -8.84 -8.85
C LYS A 31 -10.70 -8.77 -8.43
N THR A 32 -10.33 -9.50 -7.38
CA THR A 32 -8.94 -9.85 -7.16
C THR A 32 -8.56 -10.64 -8.40
N ILE A 33 -7.87 -10.00 -9.34
CA ILE A 33 -7.11 -10.75 -10.31
C ILE A 33 -6.28 -11.70 -9.47
N ASN A 34 -6.52 -13.01 -9.63
CA ASN A 34 -5.50 -13.97 -9.31
C ASN A 34 -4.36 -13.53 -10.23
N ALA A 35 -3.43 -12.74 -9.67
CA ALA A 35 -2.17 -12.51 -10.31
C ALA A 35 -1.43 -13.83 -10.08
N ASP A 36 -1.74 -14.84 -10.88
CA ASP A 36 -0.79 -15.88 -11.21
C ASP A 36 0.46 -15.10 -11.58
N ALA A 37 1.41 -15.07 -10.64
CA ALA A 37 2.41 -14.02 -10.57
C ALA A 37 3.06 -13.86 -11.94
N ALA A 38 2.82 -12.73 -12.62
CA ALA A 38 3.81 -12.22 -13.55
C ALA A 38 5.15 -12.35 -12.80
N PRO A 39 6.18 -13.03 -13.36
CA PRO A 39 7.35 -13.46 -12.59
C PRO A 39 7.73 -12.28 -11.74
N LEU A 40 7.55 -12.45 -10.41
CA LEU A 40 7.64 -11.35 -9.46
C LEU A 40 8.95 -10.68 -9.80
N ARG A 41 8.91 -9.48 -10.41
CA ARG A 41 10.15 -8.84 -10.86
C ARG A 41 10.96 -8.73 -9.58
N GLY A 42 12.10 -9.43 -9.52
CA GLY A 42 12.81 -9.57 -8.26
C GLY A 42 13.12 -8.19 -7.69
N ASN A 43 13.21 -8.13 -6.38
CA ASN A 43 13.49 -6.89 -5.68
C ASN A 43 14.84 -6.34 -6.13
N THR A 44 14.99 -5.03 -6.10
CA THR A 44 16.30 -4.40 -6.27
C THR A 44 16.82 -3.94 -4.91
N TRP A 45 17.94 -4.52 -4.47
CA TRP A 45 18.65 -4.14 -3.26
C TRP A 45 19.76 -3.14 -3.61
N TYR A 46 19.81 -2.01 -2.91
CA TYR A 46 20.76 -0.93 -3.19
C TYR A 46 21.90 -0.93 -2.18
N VAL A 47 23.14 -0.84 -2.69
CA VAL A 47 24.35 -0.74 -1.87
C VAL A 47 25.01 0.63 -2.10
N GLY A 48 25.29 1.35 -1.02
CA GLY A 48 25.86 2.69 -1.03
C GLY A 48 24.83 3.80 -1.29
N GLY A 49 25.27 4.93 -1.83
CA GLY A 49 24.41 6.10 -2.07
C GLY A 49 23.93 6.79 -0.78
N SER A 50 23.03 7.77 -0.91
CA SER A 50 22.49 8.56 0.22
C SER A 50 21.01 8.29 0.51
N GLY A 51 20.44 7.24 -0.11
CA GLY A 51 19.05 6.86 0.08
C GLY A 51 18.83 6.18 1.43
N PRO A 52 17.66 6.36 2.07
CA PRO A 52 17.34 5.64 3.30
C PRO A 52 17.27 4.13 3.02
N ASN A 53 17.70 3.33 3.99
CA ASN A 53 17.67 1.85 3.96
C ASN A 53 18.56 1.18 2.90
N ASN A 54 19.51 1.88 2.30
CA ASN A 54 20.52 1.24 1.47
C ASN A 54 21.52 0.46 2.34
N TYR A 55 21.98 -0.69 1.84
CA TYR A 55 23.07 -1.43 2.46
C TYR A 55 24.38 -0.65 2.34
N THR A 56 25.28 -0.82 3.29
CA THR A 56 26.63 -0.23 3.22
C THR A 56 27.68 -1.22 2.72
N LYS A 57 27.34 -2.51 2.70
CA LYS A 57 28.19 -3.64 2.31
C LYS A 57 27.54 -4.40 1.16
N ILE A 58 28.36 -4.86 0.21
CA ILE A 58 27.88 -5.65 -0.94
C ILE A 58 27.38 -7.01 -0.46
N GLN A 59 28.09 -7.65 0.50
CA GLN A 59 27.71 -8.99 0.97
C GLN A 59 26.35 -9.01 1.68
N ASP A 60 26.05 -8.00 2.51
CA ASP A 60 24.77 -7.93 3.23
C ASP A 60 23.56 -7.88 2.26
N ALA A 61 23.73 -7.23 1.10
CA ALA A 61 22.68 -7.18 0.07
C ALA A 61 22.55 -8.51 -0.68
N ILE A 62 23.65 -9.24 -0.89
CA ILE A 62 23.66 -10.58 -1.48
C ILE A 62 23.00 -11.59 -0.55
N ASP A 63 23.36 -11.58 0.73
CA ASP A 63 22.81 -12.50 1.74
C ASP A 63 21.30 -12.32 1.92
N ASN A 64 20.79 -11.12 1.62
CA ASN A 64 19.36 -10.80 1.67
C ASN A 64 18.63 -11.01 0.33
N ALA A 65 19.37 -11.14 -0.78
CA ALA A 65 18.78 -11.34 -2.09
C ALA A 65 18.22 -12.76 -2.23
N SER A 66 17.05 -12.86 -2.85
CA SER A 66 16.44 -14.12 -3.27
C SER A 66 16.59 -14.35 -4.77
N ASP A 67 16.34 -15.56 -5.23
CA ASP A 67 16.38 -15.90 -6.65
C ASP A 67 15.53 -14.94 -7.49
N GLY A 68 16.18 -14.30 -8.47
CA GLY A 68 15.55 -13.31 -9.35
C GLY A 68 15.71 -11.86 -8.90
N ASP A 69 16.21 -11.59 -7.70
CA ASP A 69 16.53 -10.24 -7.22
C ASP A 69 17.74 -9.65 -7.96
N THR A 70 17.91 -8.33 -7.86
CA THR A 70 19.03 -7.57 -8.39
C THR A 70 19.73 -6.80 -7.27
N VAL A 71 21.06 -6.90 -7.18
CA VAL A 71 21.85 -6.03 -6.31
C VAL A 71 22.44 -4.89 -7.16
N PHE A 72 21.99 -3.66 -6.92
CA PHE A 72 22.52 -2.46 -7.57
C PHE A 72 23.52 -1.75 -6.64
N VAL A 73 24.76 -1.61 -7.10
CA VAL A 73 25.84 -0.99 -6.32
C VAL A 73 26.14 0.40 -6.88
N PHE A 74 26.01 1.44 -6.06
CA PHE A 74 26.41 2.80 -6.43
C PHE A 74 27.94 2.88 -6.55
N ASN A 75 28.42 3.76 -7.44
CA ASN A 75 29.85 3.99 -7.65
C ASN A 75 30.59 4.30 -6.34
N GLY A 76 31.68 3.57 -6.08
CA GLY A 76 32.47 3.68 -4.86
C GLY A 76 33.50 2.55 -4.76
N ILE A 77 34.41 2.65 -3.80
CA ILE A 77 35.36 1.57 -3.48
C ILE A 77 34.82 0.83 -2.25
N TYR A 78 34.63 -0.47 -2.40
CA TYR A 78 34.13 -1.36 -1.35
C TYR A 78 35.23 -2.38 -1.04
N TYR A 79 35.89 -2.24 0.11
CA TYR A 79 36.97 -3.15 0.55
C TYR A 79 36.38 -4.37 1.25
N GLU A 80 35.95 -5.35 0.46
CA GLU A 80 35.18 -6.51 0.91
C GLU A 80 35.62 -7.79 0.19
N ASN A 81 35.44 -8.95 0.82
CA ASN A 81 35.45 -10.24 0.13
C ASN A 81 34.01 -10.61 -0.18
N VAL A 82 33.68 -10.78 -1.46
CA VAL A 82 32.32 -11.14 -1.90
C VAL A 82 32.27 -12.63 -2.20
N LEU A 83 31.29 -13.32 -1.63
CA LEU A 83 30.97 -14.72 -1.90
C LEU A 83 29.62 -14.80 -2.62
N ILE A 84 29.59 -15.50 -3.75
CA ILE A 84 28.38 -15.85 -4.50
C ILE A 84 28.16 -17.36 -4.35
N ASN A 85 26.99 -17.76 -3.83
CA ASN A 85 26.61 -19.15 -3.60
C ASN A 85 25.79 -19.75 -4.75
#